data_AF-A0A2N5FXM3-F1
#
_entry.id   AF-A0A2N5FXM3-F1
#
_cell.length_a   1.000
_cell.length_b   1.000
_cell.length_c   1.000
_cell.angle_alpha   90.00
_cell.angle_beta   90.00
_cell.angle_gamma   90.00
#
_symmetry.space_group_name_H-M   'P 1'
#
loop_
_entity.id
_entity.type
_entity.pdbx_description
1 polymer ?
#
loop_
_entity_poly.entity_id
_entity_poly.type
_entity_poly.pdbx_seq_one_letter_code
_entity_poly.pdbx_strand_id
1 'polypeptide(L)'
;MEKILVKTGIYSFIIPFFILVAFMKRVDERTNLEGYTSTIETPYAEYFFTIFRYSVIVSLIAVGVTFAYLMSEKKKENEEEQGK
;
A
#
# COMPACT_ATOMS: atom_id res chain seq x y z
N MET A 1 -12.08 11.23 14.41
CA MET A 1 -10.77 11.10 13.71
C MET A 1 -10.20 9.71 13.84
N GLU A 2 -10.00 9.20 15.07
CA GLU A 2 -9.37 7.89 15.31
C GLU A 2 -10.01 6.72 14.53
N LYS A 3 -11.35 6.57 14.60
CA LYS A 3 -12.06 5.49 13.88
C LYS A 3 -11.88 5.52 12.35
N ILE A 4 -11.82 6.72 11.76
CA ILE A 4 -11.61 6.88 10.31
C ILE A 4 -10.18 6.48 9.97
N LEU A 5 -9.21 6.96 10.76
CA LEU A 5 -7.79 6.69 10.55
C LEU A 5 -7.46 5.19 10.66
N VAL A 6 -8.03 4.50 11.66
CA VAL A 6 -7.86 3.05 11.86
C VAL A 6 -8.47 2.27 10.69
N LYS A 7 -9.69 2.62 10.27
CA LYS A 7 -10.33 1.99 9.11
C LYS A 7 -9.49 2.18 7.85
N THR A 8 -9.05 3.40 7.58
CA THR A 8 -8.18 3.68 6.43
C THR A 8 -6.93 2.82 6.48
N GLY A 9 -6.22 2.76 7.61
CA GLY A 9 -5.00 1.96 7.74
C GLY A 9 -5.20 0.47 7.46
N ILE A 10 -6.29 -0.12 7.98
CA ILE A 10 -6.60 -1.54 7.77
C ILE A 10 -6.95 -1.80 6.30
N TYR A 11 -7.86 -1.02 5.71
CA TYR A 11 -8.30 -1.25 4.32
C TYR A 11 -7.20 -0.92 3.31
N SER A 12 -6.40 0.12 3.57
CA SER A 12 -5.26 0.49 2.74
C SER A 12 -4.10 -0.51 2.84
N PHE A 13 -4.08 -1.38 3.85
CA PHE A 13 -3.14 -2.49 3.92
C PHE A 13 -3.68 -3.75 3.22
N ILE A 14 -4.91 -4.15 3.55
CA ILE A 14 -5.50 -5.42 3.09
C ILE A 14 -5.65 -5.47 1.57
N ILE A 15 -6.17 -4.41 0.97
CA ILE A 15 -6.44 -4.37 -0.48
C ILE A 15 -5.15 -4.56 -1.30
N PRO A 16 -4.09 -3.73 -1.13
CA PRO A 16 -2.87 -3.92 -1.90
C PRO A 16 -2.15 -5.23 -1.56
N PHE A 17 -2.27 -5.74 -0.33
CA PHE A 17 -1.73 -7.05 0.02
C PHE A 17 -2.31 -8.16 -0.86
N PHE A 18 -3.64 -8.26 -0.95
CA PHE A 18 -4.27 -9.28 -1.79
C PHE A 18 -4.03 -9.06 -3.28
N ILE A 19 -3.97 -7.82 -3.75
CA ILE A 19 -3.59 -7.51 -5.14
C ILE A 19 -2.17 -8.03 -5.42
N LEU A 20 -1.20 -7.68 -4.58
CA LEU A 20 0.18 -8.11 -4.78
C LEU A 20 0.33 -9.64 -4.69
N VAL A 21 -0.38 -10.32 -3.78
CA VAL A 21 -0.42 -11.79 -3.73
C VAL A 21 -0.97 -12.38 -5.04
N ALA A 22 -2.01 -11.78 -5.62
CA ALA A 22 -2.63 -12.32 -6.83
C ALA A 22 -1.79 -12.11 -8.10
N PHE A 23 -1.07 -10.99 -8.19
CA PHE A 23 -0.40 -10.58 -9.43
C PHE A 23 1.12 -10.77 -9.42
N MET A 24 1.78 -10.69 -8.26
CA MET A 24 3.24 -10.83 -8.17
C MET A 24 3.61 -12.31 -8.30
N LYS A 25 4.42 -12.65 -9.31
CA LYS A 25 4.87 -14.04 -9.50
C LYS A 25 6.11 -14.31 -8.66
N ARG A 26 6.20 -15.54 -8.12
CA ARG A 26 7.40 -16.04 -7.42
C ARG A 26 8.48 -16.51 -8.40
N VAL A 27 8.03 -17.08 -9.51
CA VAL A 27 8.88 -17.70 -10.52
C VAL A 27 8.79 -16.88 -11.80
N ASP A 28 9.92 -16.36 -12.25
CA ASP A 28 10.05 -15.65 -13.50
C ASP A 28 10.82 -16.49 -14.51
N GLU A 29 10.22 -16.70 -15.67
CA GLU A 29 10.85 -17.35 -16.82
C GLU A 29 11.35 -16.28 -17.79
N ARG A 30 12.63 -16.35 -18.13
CA ARG A 30 13.29 -15.41 -19.07
C ARG A 30 13.86 -16.22 -20.22
N THR A 31 13.27 -16.08 -21.40
CA THR A 31 13.85 -16.62 -22.64
C THR A 31 14.76 -15.58 -23.27
N ASN A 32 16.02 -15.93 -23.51
CA ASN A 32 16.98 -15.04 -24.19
C ASN A 32 16.80 -15.10 -25.73
N LEU A 33 17.48 -14.19 -26.44
CA LEU A 33 17.42 -14.09 -27.92
C LEU A 33 17.91 -15.37 -28.64
N GLU A 34 18.68 -16.21 -27.94
CA GLU A 34 19.21 -17.48 -28.45
C GLU A 34 18.27 -18.68 -28.13
N GLY A 35 17.11 -18.43 -27.50
CA GLY A 35 16.10 -19.45 -27.20
C GLY A 35 16.32 -20.22 -25.89
N TYR A 36 17.34 -19.90 -25.11
CA TYR A 36 17.53 -20.49 -23.78
C TYR A 36 16.57 -19.85 -22.78
N THR A 37 15.83 -20.69 -22.07
CA THR A 37 14.94 -20.26 -20.99
C THR A 37 15.65 -20.47 -19.65
N SER A 38 15.81 -19.40 -18.89
CA SER A 38 16.26 -19.45 -17.50
C SER A 38 15.08 -19.18 -16.56
N THR A 39 15.10 -19.85 -15.41
CA THR A 39 14.08 -19.73 -14.37
C THR A 39 14.70 -19.07 -13.15
N ILE A 40 14.14 -17.95 -12.72
CA ILE A 40 14.55 -17.25 -11.51
C ILE A 40 13.44 -17.47 -10.48
N GLU A 41 13.74 -18.23 -9.43
CA GLU A 41 12.82 -18.48 -8.33
C GLU A 41 13.14 -17.58 -7.14
N THR A 42 12.17 -16.76 -6.73
CA THR A 42 12.27 -16.00 -5.49
C THR A 42 11.98 -16.92 -4.29
N PRO A 43 12.82 -16.93 -3.24
CA PRO A 43 12.52 -17.66 -2.01
C PRO A 43 11.20 -17.21 -1.39
N TYR A 44 10.45 -18.14 -0.80
CA TYR A 44 9.13 -17.84 -0.21
C TYR A 44 9.14 -16.72 0.83
N ALA A 45 10.17 -16.70 1.68
CA ALA A 45 10.32 -15.65 2.68
C ALA A 45 10.46 -14.27 2.03
N GLU A 46 11.35 -14.15 1.05
CA GLU A 46 11.60 -12.89 0.34
C GLU A 46 10.38 -12.43 -0.47
N TYR A 47 9.69 -13.36 -1.13
CA TYR A 47 8.44 -13.09 -1.83
C TYR A 47 7.38 -12.51 -0.88
N PHE A 48 7.15 -13.16 0.27
CA PHE A 48 6.19 -12.69 1.26
C PHE A 48 6.59 -11.33 1.85
N PHE A 49 7.84 -11.15 2.26
CA PHE A 49 8.31 -9.89 2.83
C PHE A 49 8.27 -8.75 1.82
N THR A 50 8.46 -9.02 0.54
CA THR A 50 8.33 -8.02 -0.52
C THR A 50 6.89 -7.52 -0.62
N ILE A 51 5.92 -8.44 -0.68
CA ILE A 51 4.49 -8.09 -0.69
C ILE A 51 4.14 -7.30 0.58
N PHE A 52 4.48 -7.86 1.73
CA PHE A 52 4.20 -7.27 3.03
C PHE A 52 4.75 -5.85 3.14
N ARG A 53 6.03 -5.65 2.76
CA ARG A 53 6.68 -4.34 2.79
C ARG A 53 5.95 -3.34 1.90
N TYR A 54 5.59 -3.70 0.68
CA TYR A 54 4.86 -2.79 -0.21
C TYR A 54 3.47 -2.45 0.33
N SER A 55 2.74 -3.42 0.87
CA SER A 55 1.44 -3.17 1.52
C SER A 55 1.54 -2.23 2.71
N VAL A 56 2.59 -2.38 3.55
CA VAL A 56 2.86 -1.46 4.67
C VAL A 56 3.15 -0.04 4.16
N ILE A 57 4.01 0.11 3.14
CA ILE A 57 4.35 1.42 2.57
C ILE A 57 3.09 2.12 2.05
N VAL A 58 2.26 1.43 1.27
CA VAL A 58 0.99 1.98 0.75
C VAL A 58 0.06 2.38 1.89
N SER A 59 -0.05 1.55 2.93
CA SER A 59 -0.90 1.84 4.09
C SER A 59 -0.43 3.10 4.84
N LEU A 60 0.87 3.24 5.09
CA LEU A 60 1.45 4.42 5.74
C LEU A 60 1.19 5.71 4.94
N ILE A 61 1.34 5.67 3.62
CA ILE A 61 1.05 6.81 2.75
C ILE A 61 -0.42 7.19 2.84
N ALA A 62 -1.34 6.21 2.73
CA ALA A 62 -2.78 6.45 2.79
C ALA A 62 -3.22 7.04 4.14
N VAL A 63 -2.66 6.54 5.25
CA VAL A 63 -2.90 7.08 6.58
C VAL A 63 -2.37 8.51 6.70
N GLY A 64 -1.15 8.78 6.21
CA GLY A 64 -0.56 10.12 6.23
C GLY A 64 -1.39 11.14 5.44
N VAL A 65 -1.83 10.78 4.24
CA VAL A 65 -2.71 11.63 3.41
C VAL A 65 -4.04 11.88 4.10
N THR A 66 -4.67 10.84 4.65
CA THR A 66 -5.96 10.97 5.37
C THR A 66 -5.82 11.83 6.61
N PHE A 67 -4.73 11.69 7.35
CA PHE A 67 -4.44 12.52 8.51
C PHE A 67 -4.30 14.00 8.14
N ALA A 68 -3.52 14.30 7.10
CA ALA A 68 -3.36 15.66 6.60
C ALA A 68 -4.68 16.27 6.10
N TYR A 69 -5.51 15.46 5.44
CA TYR A 69 -6.84 15.86 4.97
C TYR A 69 -7.76 16.23 6.15
N LEU A 70 -7.89 15.34 7.15
CA LEU A 70 -8.74 15.57 8.32
C LEU A 70 -8.28 16.79 9.15
N MET A 71 -6.97 17.02 9.23
CA MET A 71 -6.44 18.20 9.93
C MET A 71 -6.78 19.50 9.18
N SER A 72 -6.78 19.46 7.84
CA SER A 72 -7.12 20.61 7.01
C SER A 72 -8.61 20.94 7.08
N GLU A 73 -9.49 19.94 7.11
CA GLU A 73 -10.93 20.15 7.30
C GLU A 73 -11.23 20.78 8.66
N LYS A 74 -10.64 20.24 9.74
CA LYS A 74 -10.80 20.82 11.07
C LYS A 74 -10.38 22.27 11.16
N LYS A 75 -9.32 22.65 10.44
CA LYS A 75 -8.85 24.03 10.42
C LYS A 75 -9.88 24.95 9.74
N LYS A 76 -10.48 24.50 8.63
CA LYS A 76 -11.51 25.27 7.91
C LYS A 76 -12.78 25.45 8.74
N GLU A 77 -13.27 24.41 9.41
CA GLU A 77 -14.44 24.51 10.30
C GLU A 77 -14.22 25.56 11.40
N ASN A 78 -13.05 25.59 12.03
CA ASN A 78 -12.73 26.56 13.07
C ASN A 78 -12.63 28.01 12.54
N GLU A 79 -12.21 28.21 11.29
CA GLU A 79 -12.15 29.54 10.65
C GLU A 79 -13.55 30.05 10.27
N GLU A 80 -14.47 29.16 9.87
CA GLU A 80 -15.88 29.52 9.57
C GLU A 80 -16.71 29.82 10.81
N GLU A 81 -16.41 29.17 11.95
CA GLU A 81 -17.08 29.44 13.24
C GLU A 81 -16.64 30.77 13.89
N GLN A 82 -15.40 31.22 13.65
CA GLN A 82 -14.89 32.49 14.20
C GLN A 82 -15.22 33.72 13.33
N GLY A 83 -15.68 33.51 12.10
CA GLY A 83 -16.11 34.57 11.17
C GLY A 83 -17.60 34.92 11.24
N LYS A 84 -18.36 34.30 12.16
CA LYS A 84 -19.76 34.60 12.47
C LYS A 84 -19.88 35.28 13.83
#